data_AF-A0A9X0L5Y3-F1
#
_entry.id   AF-A0A9X0L5Y3-F1
#
_cell.length_a   1.000
_cell.length_b   1.000
_cell.length_c   1.000
_cell.angle_alpha   90.00
_cell.angle_beta   90.00
_cell.angle_gamma   90.00
#
_symmetry.space_group_name_H-M   'P 1'
#
loop_
_entity.id
_entity.type
_entity.pdbx_description
1 polymer ?
#
loop_
_entity_poly.entity_id
_entity_poly.type
_entity_poly.pdbx_seq_one_letter_code
_entity_poly.pdbx_strand_id
1 'polypeptide(L)'
;MEELAARQRRQSHAEWGLAVAALGGALPTIHVLEELQRYIDGDLSLAELARLPNAYPADKPVAEAVVRRHQLAEFQVPDANAA
;
A
#
# COMPACT_ATOMS: atom_id res chain seq x y z
N MET A 1 -1.13 -12.16 -18.10
CA MET A 1 -1.90 -10.91 -18.25
C MET A 1 -2.39 -10.41 -16.89
N GLU A 2 -3.11 -11.24 -16.14
CA GLU A 2 -3.66 -10.87 -14.83
C GLU A 2 -2.61 -10.53 -13.78
N GLU A 3 -1.54 -11.32 -13.68
CA GLU A 3 -0.46 -11.06 -12.71
C GLU A 3 0.28 -9.75 -13.00
N LEU A 4 0.55 -9.45 -14.28
CA LEU A 4 1.16 -8.18 -14.65
C LEU A 4 0.28 -6.98 -14.25
N ALA A 5 -1.04 -7.09 -14.46
CA ALA A 5 -1.98 -6.06 -14.03
C ALA A 5 -2.06 -5.95 -12.50
N ALA A 6 -2.02 -7.08 -11.78
CA ALA A 6 -2.00 -7.10 -10.32
C ALA A 6 -0.72 -6.46 -9.77
N ARG A 7 0.45 -6.79 -10.34
CA ARG A 7 1.73 -6.14 -10.04
C ARG A 7 1.67 -4.64 -10.24
N GLN A 8 1.16 -4.17 -11.40
CA GLN A 8 1.05 -2.74 -11.70
C GLN A 8 0.16 -2.01 -10.68
N ARG A 9 -0.99 -2.58 -10.30
CA ARG A 9 -1.83 -2.00 -9.24
C ARG A 9 -1.09 -1.88 -7.92
N ARG A 10 -0.37 -2.93 -7.51
CA ARG A 10 0.42 -2.93 -6.27
C ARG A 10 1.54 -1.90 -6.31
N GLN A 11 2.22 -1.76 -7.45
CA GLN A 11 3.22 -0.72 -7.67
C GLN A 11 2.62 0.69 -7.53
N SER A 12 1.51 0.97 -8.20
CA SER A 12 0.84 2.28 -8.08
C SER A 12 0.39 2.58 -6.63
N HIS A 13 -0.03 1.57 -5.88
CA HIS A 13 -0.37 1.73 -4.46
C HIS A 13 0.87 2.07 -3.62
N ALA A 14 1.99 1.36 -3.83
CA ALA A 14 3.25 1.60 -3.13
C ALA A 14 3.81 2.99 -3.42
N GLU A 15 3.86 3.40 -4.69
CA GLU A 15 4.32 4.73 -5.11
C GLU A 15 3.47 5.85 -4.50
N TRP A 16 2.14 5.67 -4.48
CA TRP A 16 1.24 6.63 -3.84
C TRP A 16 1.49 6.73 -2.34
N GLY A 17 1.65 5.59 -1.65
CA GLY A 17 1.89 5.58 -0.20
C GLY A 17 3.22 6.23 0.17
N LEU A 18 4.27 6.00 -0.62
CA LEU A 18 5.55 6.69 -0.47
C LEU A 18 5.41 8.20 -0.64
N ALA A 19 4.70 8.66 -1.67
CA ALA A 19 4.49 10.08 -1.92
C ALA A 19 3.70 10.75 -0.77
N VAL A 20 2.65 10.11 -0.27
CA VAL A 20 1.84 10.63 0.83
C VAL A 20 2.63 10.71 2.13
N ALA A 21 3.41 9.68 2.46
CA ALA A 21 4.28 9.69 3.64
C ALA A 21 5.35 10.80 3.54
N ALA A 22 5.96 10.96 2.36
CA ALA A 22 6.95 12.01 2.11
C ALA A 22 6.35 13.42 2.26
N LEU A 23 5.14 13.65 1.75
CA LEU A 23 4.41 14.91 1.95
C LEU A 23 4.11 15.18 3.42
N GLY A 24 3.92 14.12 4.23
CA GLY A 24 3.77 14.20 5.69
C GLY A 24 5.09 14.35 6.46
N GLY A 25 6.23 14.48 5.77
CA GLY A 25 7.56 14.62 6.39
C GLY A 25 8.22 13.31 6.81
N ALA A 26 7.64 12.16 6.48
CA ALA A 26 8.23 10.86 6.75
C ALA A 26 9.12 10.43 5.57
N LEU A 27 10.42 10.29 5.83
CA LEU A 27 11.33 9.66 4.88
C LEU A 27 11.23 8.14 5.01
N PRO A 28 10.96 7.40 3.92
CA PRO A 28 10.89 5.95 3.97
C PRO A 28 12.27 5.37 4.34
N THR A 29 12.27 4.41 5.25
CA THR A 29 13.47 3.64 5.58
C THR A 29 13.80 2.66 4.46
N ILE A 30 15.04 2.15 4.42
CA ILE A 30 15.39 1.06 3.50
C ILE A 30 14.50 -0.16 3.75
N HIS A 31 14.19 -0.44 5.02
CA HIS A 31 13.38 -1.60 5.38
C HIS A 31 11.98 -1.55 4.74
N VAL A 32 11.27 -0.41 4.83
CA VAL A 32 9.95 -0.32 4.19
C VAL A 32 10.03 -0.41 2.67
N LEU A 33 11.11 0.07 2.04
CA LEU A 33 11.29 -0.04 0.60
C LEU A 33 11.43 -1.51 0.17
N GLU A 34 12.18 -2.32 0.93
CA GLU A 34 12.33 -3.76 0.68
C GLU A 34 10.99 -4.51 0.83
N GLU A 35 10.24 -4.21 1.89
CA GLU A 35 8.93 -4.82 2.12
C GLU A 35 7.89 -4.38 1.08
N LEU A 36 7.94 -3.13 0.61
CA LEU A 36 7.12 -2.67 -0.51
C LEU A 36 7.48 -3.38 -1.81
N GLN A 37 8.76 -3.64 -2.07
CA GLN A 37 9.17 -4.42 -3.23
C GLN A 37 8.60 -5.84 -3.16
N ARG A 38 8.70 -6.51 -2.01
CA ARG A 38 8.06 -7.83 -1.76
C ARG A 38 6.54 -7.78 -1.96
N TYR A 39 5.89 -6.69 -1.54
CA TYR A 39 4.47 -6.48 -1.78
C TYR A 39 4.15 -6.31 -3.28
N ILE A 40 4.96 -5.58 -4.04
CA ILE A 40 4.82 -5.42 -5.49
C ILE A 40 5.05 -6.75 -6.22
N ASP A 41 5.99 -7.56 -5.74
CA ASP A 41 6.32 -8.90 -6.26
C ASP A 41 5.25 -9.94 -5.92
N GLY A 42 4.63 -9.88 -4.74
CA GLY A 42 3.59 -10.83 -4.30
C GLY A 42 4.04 -11.78 -3.21
N ASP A 43 5.26 -11.58 -2.75
CA ASP A 43 5.88 -12.29 -1.64
C ASP A 43 5.46 -11.72 -0.27
N LEU A 44 4.71 -10.62 -0.27
CA LEU A 44 4.10 -10.02 0.90
C LEU A 44 2.65 -9.64 0.59
N SER A 45 1.71 -10.13 1.39
CA SER A 45 0.31 -9.75 1.28
C SER A 45 0.04 -8.36 1.88
N LEU A 46 -1.08 -7.75 1.50
CA LEU A 46 -1.52 -6.48 2.10
C LEU A 46 -1.72 -6.58 3.63
N ALA A 47 -2.19 -7.74 4.12
CA ALA A 47 -2.42 -7.97 5.54
C ALA A 47 -1.10 -8.06 6.32
N GLU A 48 -0.04 -8.59 5.71
CA GLU A 48 1.30 -8.61 6.31
C GLU A 48 1.94 -7.23 6.26
N LEU A 49 1.80 -6.51 5.15
CA LEU A 49 2.24 -5.11 5.03
C LEU A 49 1.59 -4.23 6.11
N ALA A 50 0.31 -4.44 6.42
CA ALA A 50 -0.41 -3.73 7.48
C ALA A 50 0.13 -4.00 8.90
N ARG A 51 0.93 -5.06 9.09
CA ARG A 51 1.55 -5.40 10.38
C ARG A 51 2.94 -4.83 10.56
N LEU A 52 3.60 -4.35 9.50
CA LEU A 52 4.92 -3.69 9.58
C LEU A 52 5.00 -2.57 10.63
N PRO A 53 3.99 -1.69 10.78
CA PRO A 53 4.02 -0.62 11.79
C PRO A 53 4.26 -1.11 13.22
N ASN A 54 3.86 -2.35 13.53
CA ASN A 54 4.03 -2.93 14.87
C ASN A 54 5.46 -3.42 15.12
N ALA A 55 6.18 -3.81 14.05
CA ALA A 55 7.56 -4.25 14.13
C ALA A 55 8.54 -3.08 13.98
N TYR A 56 8.22 -2.12 13.10
CA TYR A 56 9.07 -0.97 12.76
C TYR A 56 8.24 0.31 12.74
N PRO A 57 8.17 1.03 13.88
CA PRO A 57 7.31 2.21 14.01
C PRO A 57 7.62 3.34 13.01
N ALA A 58 8.87 3.45 12.55
CA ALA A 58 9.28 4.44 11.55
C ALA A 58 8.62 4.23 10.18
N ASP A 59 8.18 3.01 9.88
CA ASP A 59 7.60 2.65 8.57
C ASP A 59 6.09 2.82 8.53
N LYS A 60 5.50 3.13 9.69
CA LYS A 60 4.06 3.27 9.89
C LYS A 60 3.40 4.21 8.87
N PRO A 61 3.89 5.43 8.61
CA PRO A 61 3.21 6.36 7.72
C PRO A 61 3.09 5.83 6.29
N VAL A 62 4.13 5.15 5.79
CA VAL A 62 4.17 4.58 4.44
C VAL A 62 3.24 3.37 4.37
N ALA A 63 3.37 2.41 5.29
CA ALA A 63 2.57 1.19 5.30
C ALA A 63 1.06 1.50 5.42
N GLU A 64 0.67 2.43 6.30
CA GLU A 64 -0.73 2.85 6.45
C GLU A 64 -1.27 3.52 5.20
N ALA A 65 -0.49 4.38 4.54
CA ALA A 65 -0.90 5.05 3.32
C ALA A 65 -1.15 4.06 2.17
N VAL A 66 -0.26 3.07 2.00
CA VAL A 66 -0.44 2.00 0.99
C VAL A 66 -1.69 1.17 1.27
N VAL A 67 -1.87 0.73 2.52
CA VAL A 67 -3.05 -0.05 2.94
C VAL A 67 -4.33 0.73 2.69
N ARG A 68 -4.35 2.01 3.06
CA ARG A 68 -5.52 2.86 2.86
C ARG A 68 -5.85 3.06 1.38
N ARG A 69 -4.82 3.27 0.55
CA ARG A 69 -5.01 3.42 -0.90
C ARG A 69 -5.59 2.16 -1.53
N HIS A 70 -5.08 0.99 -1.14
CA HIS A 70 -5.59 -0.29 -1.60
C HIS A 70 -7.07 -0.46 -1.23
N GLN A 71 -7.43 -0.24 0.04
CA GLN A 71 -8.82 -0.32 0.49
C GLN A 71 -9.75 0.62 -0.28
N LEU A 72 -9.31 1.84 -0.60
CA LEU A 72 -10.09 2.80 -1.38
C LEU A 72 -10.26 2.38 -2.84
N ALA A 73 -9.26 1.73 -3.43
CA ALA A 73 -9.35 1.22 -4.80
C ALA A 73 -10.31 0.03 -4.92
N GLU A 74 -10.38 -0.81 -3.89
CA GLU A 74 -11.27 -1.97 -3.82
C GLU A 74 -12.68 -1.60 -3.31
N PHE A 75 -12.89 -0.39 -2.80
CA PHE A 75 -14.20 0.07 -2.36
C PHE A 75 -15.10 0.38 -3.55
N GLN A 76 -16.00 -0.55 -3.89
CA GLN A 76 -17.12 -0.27 -4.78
C GLN A 76 -18.20 0.49 -4.00
N VAL A 77 -18.51 1.71 -4.41
CA VAL A 77 -19.69 2.43 -3.92
C VAL A 77 -20.91 1.66 -4.39
N PRO A 78 -21.78 1.13 -3.50
CA PRO A 78 -23.04 0.55 -3.95
C PRO A 78 -23.87 1.65 -4.61
N ASP A 79 -24.39 1.38 -5.82
CA ASP A 79 -25.19 2.34 -6.58
C ASP A 79 -26.27 2.97 -5.70
N ALA A 80 -26.15 4.27 -5.46
CA ALA A 80 -27.07 5.03 -4.62
C ALA A 80 -28.45 5.28 -5.26
N ASN A 81 -28.80 4.55 -6.33
CA ASN A 81 -30.02 4.73 -7.13
C ASN A 81 -30.85 3.45 -7.31
N ALA A 82 -30.69 2.45 -6.44
CA ALA A 82 -31.52 1.23 -6.46
C ALA A 82 -32.74 1.32 -5.50
N ALA A 83 -33.45 2.45 -5.49
CA ALA A 83 -34.69 2.65 -4.73
C ALA A 83 -35.80 3.21 -5.63
#